data_AF-A0A8J6HTA5-F1
#
_entry.id   AF-A0A8J6HTA5-F1
#
_cell.length_a   1.000
_cell.length_b   1.000
_cell.length_c   1.000
_cell.angle_alpha   90.00
_cell.angle_beta   90.00
_cell.angle_gamma   90.00
#
_symmetry.space_group_name_H-M   'P 1'
#
loop_
_entity.id
_entity.type
_entity.pdbx_description
1 polymer ?
#
loop_
_entity_poly.entity_id
_entity_poly.type
_entity_poly.pdbx_seq_one_letter_code
_entity_poly.pdbx_strand_id
1 'polypeptide(L)'
;MAVFTVVGVILGICADKFNRVRILAVCTVVFSIAIILCGGVTEYWQLVLLRMIMAAGESGCNPLATGLLSDIFPEEKRALVMSIFNWGIYGGYGIAFPVGRYVPPLNAWGLGWRVTYYGTGIVALIVGVLTWFTLKEPPRQSIGEDATVNSPDAKKVTIWTIILDPRIIMLCLAASLRHCGGMCFAYNCDLYYQQYFPEYDLGWWLFAVTIIVGSIGVVVGGIVSDVFVAKMGIRSRVMVLAISQIIATPGAFGSVYFNPTWAMIFLGLSYFFAEMWFGILFAILVEIVPLKVRSTTVGVFLFVMNNIGGNLPIVVEPVSKAIGYRESLYIFYAGFYGISSIMFLLTIFIMDGPKAQPEEAAPKDAGHDNDIFTTADETNLPTITAMVANTKNNIHETSRL
;
A
#
# COMPACT_ATOMS: atom_id res chain seq x y z
N MET A 1 10.85 -8.94 -12.72
CA MET A 1 9.65 -8.09 -12.53
C MET A 1 8.95 -7.65 -13.82
N ALA A 2 9.64 -7.54 -14.97
CA ALA A 2 9.02 -7.03 -16.21
C ALA A 2 7.75 -7.80 -16.64
N VAL A 3 7.81 -9.14 -16.68
CA VAL A 3 6.66 -9.99 -17.06
C VAL A 3 5.47 -9.75 -16.15
N PHE A 4 5.69 -9.75 -14.82
CA PHE A 4 4.66 -9.48 -13.83
C PHE A 4 3.97 -8.14 -14.12
N THR A 5 4.75 -7.08 -14.35
CA THR A 5 4.17 -5.75 -14.53
C THR A 5 3.40 -5.58 -15.85
N VAL A 6 3.89 -6.17 -16.96
CA VAL A 6 3.22 -6.09 -18.26
C VAL A 6 1.94 -6.92 -18.25
N VAL A 7 2.01 -8.16 -17.76
CA VAL A 7 0.85 -9.05 -17.70
C VAL A 7 -0.18 -8.53 -16.69
N GLY A 8 0.25 -7.95 -15.57
CA GLY A 8 -0.65 -7.35 -14.59
C GLY A 8 -1.51 -6.22 -15.19
N VAL A 9 -0.93 -5.37 -16.05
CA VAL A 9 -1.69 -4.34 -16.79
C VAL A 9 -2.72 -4.98 -17.73
N ILE A 10 -2.31 -6.00 -18.49
CA ILE A 10 -3.21 -6.71 -19.42
C ILE A 10 -4.36 -7.39 -18.65
N LEU A 11 -4.05 -8.08 -17.55
CA LEU A 11 -5.03 -8.77 -16.71
C LEU A 11 -5.96 -7.79 -16.01
N GLY A 12 -5.49 -6.61 -15.62
CA GLY A 12 -6.33 -5.52 -15.12
C GLY A 12 -7.37 -5.09 -16.14
N ILE A 13 -6.97 -4.86 -17.40
CA ILE A 13 -7.90 -4.52 -18.49
C ILE A 13 -8.90 -5.67 -18.76
N CYS A 14 -8.44 -6.92 -18.66
CA CYS A 14 -9.31 -8.09 -18.78
C CYS A 14 -10.30 -8.20 -17.61
N ALA A 15 -9.91 -7.80 -16.39
CA ALA A 15 -10.75 -7.83 -15.20
C ALA A 15 -12.01 -6.95 -15.33
N ASP A 16 -11.92 -5.89 -16.13
CA ASP A 16 -13.05 -5.00 -16.38
C ASP A 16 -14.04 -5.58 -17.39
N LYS A 17 -13.60 -6.46 -18.28
CA LYS A 17 -14.43 -7.04 -19.35
C LYS A 17 -14.98 -8.43 -19.01
N PHE A 18 -14.26 -9.20 -18.20
CA PHE A 18 -14.60 -10.58 -17.89
C PHE A 18 -14.91 -10.77 -16.40
N ASN A 19 -15.30 -12.00 -16.05
CA ASN A 19 -15.59 -12.40 -14.67
C ASN A 19 -14.30 -12.42 -13.84
N ARG A 20 -14.23 -11.58 -12.81
CA ARG A 20 -13.03 -11.34 -11.98
C ARG A 20 -12.61 -12.59 -11.23
N VAL A 21 -13.57 -13.35 -10.68
CA VAL A 21 -13.33 -14.60 -9.97
C VAL A 21 -12.71 -15.66 -10.89
N ARG A 22 -13.24 -15.81 -12.12
CA ARG A 22 -12.71 -16.78 -13.08
C ARG A 22 -11.29 -16.42 -13.52
N ILE A 23 -11.02 -15.14 -13.77
CA ILE A 23 -9.65 -14.70 -14.09
C ILE A 23 -8.73 -14.99 -12.90
N LEU A 24 -9.13 -14.65 -11.67
CA LEU A 24 -8.34 -14.89 -10.46
C LEU A 24 -8.01 -16.37 -10.30
N ALA A 25 -9.00 -17.24 -10.47
CA ALA A 25 -8.82 -18.68 -10.36
C ALA A 25 -7.93 -19.25 -11.48
N VAL A 26 -8.08 -18.82 -12.74
CA VAL A 26 -7.19 -19.22 -13.84
C VAL A 26 -5.75 -18.77 -13.57
N CYS A 27 -5.56 -17.52 -13.16
CA CYS A 27 -4.26 -16.98 -12.77
C CYS A 27 -3.63 -17.83 -11.66
N THR A 28 -4.44 -18.20 -10.67
CA THR A 28 -4.02 -19.02 -9.53
C THR A 28 -3.58 -20.41 -9.95
N VAL A 29 -4.38 -21.09 -10.78
CA VAL A 29 -4.07 -22.41 -11.31
C VAL A 29 -2.80 -22.38 -12.19
N VAL A 30 -2.68 -21.39 -13.07
CA VAL A 30 -1.52 -21.26 -13.97
C VAL A 30 -0.22 -21.07 -13.20
N PHE A 31 -0.19 -20.16 -12.23
CA PHE A 31 1.03 -19.97 -11.43
C PHE A 31 1.32 -21.20 -10.57
N SER A 32 0.29 -21.87 -10.04
CA SER A 32 0.45 -23.07 -9.21
C SER A 32 1.06 -24.23 -10.01
N ILE A 33 0.59 -24.45 -11.24
CA ILE A 33 1.18 -25.45 -12.14
C ILE A 33 2.64 -25.10 -12.45
N ALA A 34 2.95 -23.82 -12.70
CA ALA A 34 4.32 -23.38 -12.95
C ALA A 34 5.25 -23.66 -11.74
N ILE A 35 4.76 -23.46 -10.51
CA ILE A 35 5.49 -23.80 -9.27
C ILE A 35 5.76 -25.31 -9.21
N ILE A 36 4.74 -26.16 -9.45
CA ILE A 36 4.89 -27.62 -9.44
C ILE A 36 5.94 -28.04 -10.48
N LEU A 37 5.85 -27.50 -11.69
CA LEU A 37 6.79 -27.79 -12.78
C LEU A 37 8.23 -27.36 -12.45
N CYS A 38 8.43 -26.31 -11.65
CA CYS A 38 9.77 -25.90 -11.20
C CYS A 38 10.46 -27.00 -10.39
N GLY A 39 9.71 -27.81 -9.64
CA GLY A 39 10.24 -28.98 -8.93
C GLY A 39 10.78 -30.07 -9.85
N GLY A 40 10.36 -30.11 -11.12
CA GLY A 40 10.75 -31.12 -12.11
C GLY A 40 11.87 -30.69 -13.06
N VAL A 41 12.40 -29.46 -12.93
CA VAL A 41 13.37 -28.91 -13.88
C VAL A 41 14.71 -29.64 -13.87
N THR A 42 15.30 -29.82 -15.04
CA THR A 42 16.67 -30.34 -15.22
C THR A 42 17.66 -29.27 -15.71
N GLU A 43 17.18 -28.29 -16.48
CA GLU A 43 18.02 -27.26 -17.11
C GLU A 43 17.68 -25.85 -16.60
N TYR A 44 18.69 -24.98 -16.46
CA TYR A 44 18.49 -23.62 -15.95
C TYR A 44 17.47 -22.80 -16.77
N TRP A 45 17.46 -22.93 -18.10
CA TRP A 45 16.53 -22.19 -18.95
C TRP A 45 15.05 -22.54 -18.67
N GLN A 46 14.77 -23.77 -18.25
CA GLN A 46 13.41 -24.20 -17.89
C GLN A 46 12.95 -23.46 -16.63
N LEU A 47 13.83 -23.28 -15.64
CA LEU A 47 13.53 -22.47 -14.45
C LEU A 47 13.21 -21.02 -14.82
N VAL A 48 14.00 -20.42 -15.74
CA VAL A 48 13.77 -19.04 -16.19
C VAL A 48 12.39 -18.92 -16.84
N LEU A 49 12.04 -19.84 -17.75
CA LEU A 49 10.75 -19.84 -18.43
C LEU A 49 9.58 -20.03 -17.46
N LEU A 50 9.69 -20.99 -16.54
CA LEU A 50 8.64 -21.24 -15.54
C LEU A 50 8.49 -20.08 -14.56
N ARG A 51 9.58 -19.40 -14.18
CA ARG A 51 9.53 -18.17 -13.36
C ARG A 51 8.81 -17.03 -14.08
N MET A 52 8.95 -16.93 -15.40
CA MET A 52 8.17 -15.95 -16.20
C MET A 52 6.68 -16.30 -16.21
N ILE A 53 6.32 -17.57 -16.39
CA ILE A 53 4.91 -18.01 -16.37
C ILE A 53 4.30 -17.79 -14.98
N MET A 54 5.04 -18.13 -13.92
CA MET A 54 4.63 -17.90 -12.54
C MET A 54 4.37 -16.42 -12.28
N ALA A 55 5.30 -15.55 -12.68
CA ALA A 55 5.15 -14.09 -12.57
C ALA A 55 3.95 -13.55 -13.37
N ALA A 56 3.67 -14.12 -14.54
CA ALA A 56 2.51 -13.76 -15.35
C ALA A 56 1.20 -14.10 -14.61
N GLY A 57 1.09 -15.32 -14.06
CA GLY A 57 -0.09 -15.74 -13.31
C GLY A 57 -0.28 -14.97 -12.00
N GLU A 58 0.80 -14.73 -11.25
CA GLU A 58 0.74 -14.02 -9.97
C GLU A 58 0.29 -12.54 -10.12
N SER A 59 0.59 -11.91 -11.26
CA SER A 59 0.36 -10.48 -11.49
C SER A 59 -1.09 -10.02 -11.36
N GLY A 60 -2.06 -10.89 -11.66
CA GLY A 60 -3.48 -10.58 -11.55
C GLY A 60 -4.03 -10.72 -10.13
N CYS A 61 -3.35 -11.46 -9.24
CA CYS A 61 -3.94 -11.89 -7.97
C CYS A 61 -4.30 -10.71 -7.06
N ASN A 62 -3.38 -9.77 -6.87
CA ASN A 62 -3.58 -8.61 -6.01
C ASN A 62 -4.66 -7.63 -6.53
N PRO A 63 -4.60 -7.12 -7.78
CA PRO A 63 -5.64 -6.20 -8.28
C PRO A 63 -7.03 -6.84 -8.38
N LEU A 64 -7.12 -8.12 -8.76
CA LEU A 64 -8.40 -8.85 -8.80
C LEU A 64 -8.98 -9.06 -7.40
N ALA A 65 -8.15 -9.49 -6.44
CA ALA A 65 -8.59 -9.71 -5.06
C ALA A 65 -9.05 -8.40 -4.40
N THR A 66 -8.28 -7.32 -4.53
CA THR A 66 -8.67 -6.01 -3.97
C THR A 66 -9.95 -5.47 -4.61
N GLY A 67 -10.15 -5.64 -5.92
CA GLY A 67 -11.40 -5.31 -6.58
C GLY A 67 -12.59 -6.12 -6.04
N LEU A 68 -12.45 -7.45 -5.97
CA LEU A 68 -13.49 -8.35 -5.44
C LEU A 68 -13.83 -8.05 -3.97
N LEU A 69 -12.83 -7.81 -3.12
CA LEU A 69 -13.04 -7.45 -1.72
C LEU A 69 -13.80 -6.12 -1.59
N SER A 70 -13.56 -5.17 -2.50
CA SER A 70 -14.29 -3.90 -2.52
C SER A 70 -15.75 -4.06 -2.95
N ASP A 71 -16.04 -4.99 -3.86
CA ASP A 71 -17.40 -5.30 -4.31
C ASP A 71 -18.21 -6.11 -3.27
N ILE A 72 -17.54 -6.99 -2.51
CA ILE A 72 -18.18 -7.89 -1.52
C ILE A 72 -18.50 -7.14 -0.22
N PHE A 73 -17.60 -6.26 0.23
CA PHE A 73 -17.70 -5.65 1.55
C PHE A 73 -18.14 -4.18 1.49
N PRO A 74 -19.00 -3.76 2.43
CA PRO A 74 -19.46 -2.37 2.49
C PRO A 74 -18.31 -1.44 2.89
N GLU A 75 -18.43 -0.17 2.52
CA GLU A 75 -17.35 0.83 2.58
C GLU A 75 -16.74 0.95 3.98
N GLU A 76 -17.55 0.89 5.04
CA GLU A 76 -17.12 1.03 6.43
C GLU A 76 -16.17 -0.10 6.87
N LYS A 77 -16.24 -1.26 6.22
CA LYS A 77 -15.41 -2.44 6.53
C LYS A 77 -14.24 -2.64 5.57
N ARG A 78 -14.19 -1.89 4.46
CA ARG A 78 -13.17 -2.09 3.40
C ARG A 78 -11.75 -1.94 3.94
N ALA A 79 -11.51 -0.94 4.79
CA ALA A 79 -10.18 -0.72 5.38
C ALA A 79 -9.70 -1.93 6.20
N LEU A 80 -10.57 -2.51 7.02
CA LEU A 80 -10.25 -3.70 7.82
C LEU A 80 -9.96 -4.91 6.92
N VAL A 81 -10.83 -5.16 5.95
CA VAL A 81 -10.71 -6.30 5.02
C VAL A 81 -9.42 -6.21 4.20
N MET A 82 -9.10 -5.03 3.68
CA MET A 82 -7.85 -4.78 2.95
C MET A 82 -6.62 -4.95 3.85
N SER A 83 -6.72 -4.57 5.12
CA SER A 83 -5.64 -4.76 6.09
C SER A 83 -5.37 -6.24 6.36
N ILE A 84 -6.43 -7.05 6.53
CA ILE A 84 -6.32 -8.51 6.69
C ILE A 84 -5.73 -9.14 5.42
N PHE A 85 -6.17 -8.71 4.23
CA PHE A 85 -5.61 -9.19 2.96
C PHE A 85 -4.11 -8.88 2.84
N ASN A 86 -3.70 -7.64 3.14
CA ASN A 86 -2.29 -7.24 3.09
C ASN A 86 -1.44 -7.95 4.15
N TRP A 87 -2.02 -8.34 5.30
CA TRP A 87 -1.33 -9.17 6.28
C TRP A 87 -0.89 -10.51 5.72
N GLY A 88 -1.61 -11.04 4.72
CA GLY A 88 -1.22 -12.24 3.98
C GLY A 88 0.13 -12.12 3.26
N ILE A 89 0.52 -10.92 2.83
CA ILE A 89 1.83 -10.66 2.21
C ILE A 89 2.95 -10.91 3.24
N TYR A 90 2.83 -10.33 4.43
CA TYR A 90 3.81 -10.52 5.51
C TYR A 90 3.79 -11.95 6.05
N GLY A 91 2.61 -12.57 6.15
CA GLY A 91 2.48 -13.97 6.52
C GLY A 91 3.19 -14.89 5.53
N GLY A 92 3.02 -14.66 4.22
CA GLY A 92 3.68 -15.41 3.17
C GLY A 92 5.21 -15.28 3.23
N TYR A 93 5.73 -14.06 3.30
CA TYR A 93 7.18 -13.81 3.45
C TYR A 93 7.73 -14.44 4.72
N GLY A 94 7.04 -14.28 5.85
CA GLY A 94 7.46 -14.84 7.13
C GLY A 94 7.59 -16.36 7.04
N ILE A 95 6.55 -17.05 6.57
CA ILE A 95 6.51 -18.51 6.47
C ILE A 95 7.54 -19.03 5.45
N ALA A 96 7.85 -18.26 4.41
CA ALA A 96 8.82 -18.67 3.39
C ALA A 96 10.22 -18.92 3.95
N PHE A 97 10.65 -18.18 5.00
CA PHE A 97 11.97 -18.37 5.62
C PHE A 97 12.16 -19.75 6.28
N PRO A 98 11.35 -20.16 7.29
CA PRO A 98 11.49 -21.47 7.90
C PRO A 98 11.22 -22.60 6.89
N VAL A 99 10.28 -22.42 5.95
CA VAL A 99 10.05 -23.41 4.89
C VAL A 99 11.29 -23.57 4.01
N GLY A 100 11.90 -22.46 3.55
CA GLY A 100 13.11 -22.48 2.74
C GLY A 100 14.33 -23.03 3.48
N ARG A 101 14.41 -22.84 4.80
CA ARG A 101 15.54 -23.26 5.63
C ARG A 101 15.46 -24.72 6.07
N TYR A 102 14.30 -25.18 6.52
CA TYR A 102 14.17 -26.50 7.14
C TYR A 102 13.73 -27.60 6.17
N VAL A 103 12.98 -27.27 5.12
CA VAL A 103 12.42 -28.31 4.23
C VAL A 103 13.46 -28.92 3.29
N PRO A 104 14.34 -28.14 2.60
CA PRO A 104 15.33 -28.74 1.70
C PRO A 104 16.31 -29.72 2.37
N PRO A 105 16.85 -29.44 3.59
CA PRO A 105 17.75 -30.36 4.27
C PRO A 105 17.13 -31.69 4.71
N LEU A 106 15.80 -31.76 4.92
CA LEU A 106 15.11 -33.02 5.24
C LEU A 106 15.24 -34.06 4.13
N ASN A 107 15.52 -33.61 2.90
CA ASN A 107 15.70 -34.44 1.71
C ASN A 107 14.62 -35.54 1.58
N ALA A 108 13.37 -35.18 1.87
CA ALA A 108 12.25 -36.10 1.82
C ALA A 108 12.16 -36.74 0.44
N TRP A 109 12.12 -38.09 0.41
CA TRP A 109 12.10 -38.89 -0.83
C TRP A 109 13.28 -38.65 -1.78
N GLY A 110 14.41 -38.13 -1.30
CA GLY A 110 15.57 -37.80 -2.14
C GLY A 110 15.36 -36.59 -3.06
N LEU A 111 14.34 -35.77 -2.79
CA LEU A 111 13.95 -34.65 -3.63
C LEU A 111 14.56 -33.30 -3.19
N GLY A 112 15.23 -33.23 -2.05
CA GLY A 112 15.86 -32.00 -1.53
C GLY A 112 14.94 -30.78 -1.59
N TRP A 113 15.40 -29.70 -2.23
CA TRP A 113 14.63 -28.46 -2.42
C TRP A 113 13.39 -28.61 -3.32
N ARG A 114 13.31 -29.66 -4.16
CA ARG A 114 12.18 -29.87 -5.08
C ARG A 114 10.88 -30.14 -4.34
N VAL A 115 10.96 -30.76 -3.16
CA VAL A 115 9.78 -31.05 -2.32
C VAL A 115 9.04 -29.77 -1.92
N THR A 116 9.77 -28.66 -1.72
CA THR A 116 9.19 -27.36 -1.41
C THR A 116 8.33 -26.84 -2.56
N TYR A 117 8.80 -26.98 -3.80
CA TYR A 117 8.02 -26.59 -5.00
C TYR A 117 6.78 -27.47 -5.18
N TYR A 118 6.91 -28.79 -5.03
CA TYR A 118 5.75 -29.67 -5.13
C TYR A 118 4.71 -29.38 -4.05
N GLY A 119 5.13 -29.27 -2.78
CA GLY A 119 4.20 -29.02 -1.67
C GLY A 119 3.48 -27.68 -1.79
N THR A 120 4.23 -26.59 -1.98
CA THR A 120 3.64 -25.24 -2.11
C THR A 120 2.79 -25.10 -3.36
N GLY A 121 3.22 -25.68 -4.48
CA GLY A 121 2.46 -25.67 -5.73
C GLY A 121 1.16 -26.47 -5.64
N ILE A 122 1.14 -27.62 -4.97
CA ILE A 122 -0.08 -28.40 -4.73
C ILE A 122 -1.06 -27.64 -3.84
N VAL A 123 -0.59 -27.03 -2.75
CA VAL A 123 -1.45 -26.21 -1.87
C VAL A 123 -2.05 -25.04 -2.64
N ALA A 124 -1.23 -24.31 -3.41
CA ALA A 124 -1.71 -23.21 -4.23
C ALA A 124 -2.71 -23.67 -5.31
N LEU A 125 -2.48 -24.85 -5.91
CA LEU A 125 -3.40 -25.43 -6.90
C LEU A 125 -4.75 -25.77 -6.27
N ILE A 126 -4.75 -26.37 -5.08
CA ILE A 126 -5.99 -26.64 -4.33
C ILE A 126 -6.74 -25.33 -4.07
N VAL A 127 -6.06 -24.29 -3.60
CA VAL A 127 -6.68 -22.97 -3.36
C VAL A 127 -7.23 -22.36 -4.66
N GLY A 128 -6.52 -22.47 -5.78
CA GLY A 128 -6.98 -21.98 -7.08
C GLY A 128 -8.24 -22.71 -7.58
N VAL A 129 -8.27 -24.03 -7.45
CA VAL A 129 -9.43 -24.86 -7.77
C VAL A 129 -10.61 -24.55 -6.85
N LEU A 130 -10.36 -24.42 -5.54
CA LEU A 130 -11.40 -24.03 -4.58
C LEU A 130 -11.95 -22.64 -4.89
N THR A 131 -11.10 -21.70 -5.29
CA THR A 131 -11.55 -20.35 -5.70
C THR A 131 -12.49 -20.43 -6.89
N TRP A 132 -12.21 -21.29 -7.89
CA TRP A 132 -13.08 -21.48 -9.05
C TRP A 132 -14.48 -21.99 -8.67
N PHE A 133 -14.56 -22.92 -7.72
CA PHE A 133 -15.82 -23.59 -7.38
C PHE A 133 -16.60 -22.96 -6.22
N THR A 134 -15.92 -22.27 -5.30
CA THR A 134 -16.54 -21.75 -4.07
C THR A 134 -16.79 -20.25 -4.10
N LEU A 135 -15.96 -19.48 -4.82
CA LEU A 135 -16.10 -18.03 -4.86
C LEU A 135 -17.15 -17.63 -5.89
N LYS A 136 -18.16 -16.86 -5.46
CA LYS A 136 -19.19 -16.35 -6.34
C LYS A 136 -18.82 -14.93 -6.78
N GLU A 137 -18.97 -14.66 -8.08
CA GLU A 137 -18.77 -13.30 -8.62
C GLU A 137 -19.77 -12.33 -7.97
N PRO A 138 -19.30 -11.29 -7.27
CA PRO A 138 -20.18 -10.27 -6.73
C PRO A 138 -20.75 -9.40 -7.87
N PRO A 139 -21.96 -8.83 -7.70
CA PRO A 139 -22.45 -7.81 -8.61
C PRO A 139 -21.49 -6.61 -8.56
N ARG A 140 -21.05 -6.15 -9.74
CA ARG A 140 -20.09 -5.05 -9.85
C ARG A 140 -20.70 -3.79 -9.25
N GLN A 141 -20.08 -3.25 -8.21
CA GLN A 141 -20.37 -1.89 -7.78
C GLN A 141 -19.48 -0.98 -8.63
N SER A 142 -20.06 -0.14 -9.47
CA SER A 142 -19.27 0.88 -10.16
C SER A 142 -18.72 1.85 -9.11
N ILE A 143 -17.47 1.62 -8.71
CA ILE A 143 -16.77 2.54 -7.83
C ILE A 143 -16.48 3.80 -8.67
N GLY A 144 -17.32 4.82 -8.51
CA GLY A 144 -16.96 6.21 -8.76
C GLY A 144 -16.86 6.65 -10.22
N GLU A 145 -17.83 6.29 -11.06
CA GLU A 145 -18.04 6.95 -12.36
C GLU A 145 -19.05 8.12 -12.31
N ASP A 146 -19.52 8.48 -11.10
CA ASP A 146 -20.44 9.62 -10.86
C ASP A 146 -19.73 10.89 -10.36
N ALA A 147 -18.56 11.19 -10.92
CA ALA A 147 -17.93 12.50 -10.73
C ALA A 147 -17.54 13.14 -12.06
N THR A 148 -18.46 13.16 -13.02
CA THR A 148 -18.44 14.16 -14.10
C THR A 148 -18.86 15.52 -13.55
N VAL A 149 -18.03 16.12 -12.69
CA VAL A 149 -18.09 17.57 -12.47
C VAL A 149 -17.38 18.20 -13.67
N ASN A 150 -18.15 18.42 -14.74
CA ASN A 150 -17.74 19.26 -15.86
C ASN A 150 -17.66 20.71 -15.36
N SER A 151 -16.57 21.06 -14.70
CA SER A 151 -16.25 22.45 -14.40
C SER A 151 -15.57 23.06 -15.64
N PRO A 152 -16.10 24.15 -16.24
CA PRO A 152 -15.58 24.75 -17.48
C PRO A 152 -14.14 25.27 -17.39
N ASP A 153 -13.58 25.42 -16.19
CA ASP A 153 -12.24 25.97 -15.91
C ASP A 153 -11.17 24.93 -15.52
N ALA A 154 -11.44 23.63 -15.71
CA ALA A 154 -10.44 22.61 -15.45
C ALA A 154 -9.30 22.71 -16.49
N LYS A 155 -8.18 23.37 -16.13
CA LYS A 155 -6.90 23.28 -16.85
C LYS A 155 -6.74 21.85 -17.35
N LYS A 156 -6.43 21.66 -18.65
CA LYS A 156 -6.18 20.35 -19.25
C LYS A 156 -4.93 19.70 -18.62
N VAL A 157 -5.09 19.14 -17.42
CA VAL A 157 -4.06 18.36 -16.75
C VAL A 157 -3.91 17.08 -17.57
N THR A 158 -2.78 16.95 -18.25
CA THR A 158 -2.45 15.76 -19.02
C THR A 158 -1.69 14.81 -18.11
N ILE A 159 -1.83 13.51 -18.28
CA ILE A 159 -1.13 12.55 -17.42
C ILE A 159 0.40 12.76 -17.45
N TRP A 160 0.95 13.13 -18.61
CA TRP A 160 2.36 13.44 -18.80
C TRP A 160 2.84 14.64 -17.99
N THR A 161 2.01 15.65 -17.77
CA THR A 161 2.39 16.80 -16.96
C THR A 161 2.53 16.44 -15.48
N ILE A 162 1.81 15.40 -15.03
CA ILE A 162 1.92 14.90 -13.66
C ILE A 162 3.07 13.91 -13.51
N ILE A 163 3.22 12.95 -14.44
CA ILE A 163 4.30 11.95 -14.36
C ILE A 163 5.67 12.61 -14.48
N LEU A 164 5.77 13.69 -15.25
CA LEU A 164 7.00 14.47 -15.42
C LEU A 164 7.19 15.56 -14.36
N ASP A 165 6.28 15.67 -13.38
CA ASP A 165 6.46 16.59 -12.26
C ASP A 165 7.73 16.19 -11.48
N PRO A 166 8.68 17.10 -11.24
CA PRO A 166 9.89 16.83 -10.47
C PRO A 166 9.62 16.16 -9.12
N ARG A 167 8.49 16.48 -8.46
CA ARG A 167 8.06 15.86 -7.19
C ARG A 167 7.81 14.37 -7.35
N ILE A 168 7.06 14.00 -8.40
CA ILE A 168 6.70 12.62 -8.71
C ILE A 168 7.94 11.84 -9.14
N ILE A 169 8.77 12.41 -10.01
CA ILE A 169 10.01 11.77 -10.46
C ILE A 169 10.93 11.48 -9.26
N MET A 170 11.16 12.48 -8.41
CA MET A 170 12.08 12.34 -7.28
C MET A 170 11.56 11.34 -6.24
N LEU A 171 10.26 11.36 -5.94
CA LEU A 171 9.62 10.33 -5.12
C LEU A 171 9.73 8.94 -5.75
N CYS A 172 9.57 8.83 -7.07
CA CYS A 172 9.64 7.55 -7.79
C CYS A 172 11.05 6.97 -7.75
N LEU A 173 12.08 7.79 -7.96
CA LEU A 173 13.48 7.36 -7.87
C LEU A 173 13.84 6.94 -6.44
N ALA A 174 13.46 7.73 -5.43
CA ALA A 174 13.69 7.40 -4.02
C ALA A 174 13.00 6.08 -3.63
N ALA A 175 11.73 5.93 -4.00
CA ALA A 175 10.96 4.71 -3.78
C ALA A 175 11.57 3.49 -4.51
N SER A 176 12.07 3.68 -5.73
CA SER A 176 12.73 2.62 -6.50
C SER A 176 13.99 2.11 -5.81
N LEU A 177 14.83 3.01 -5.31
CA LEU A 177 16.04 2.63 -4.57
C LEU A 177 15.71 1.95 -3.25
N ARG A 178 14.73 2.48 -2.49
CA ARG A 178 14.24 1.84 -1.26
C ARG A 178 13.69 0.44 -1.53
N HIS A 179 12.90 0.29 -2.59
CA HIS A 179 12.36 -0.99 -2.99
C HIS A 179 13.47 -1.97 -3.39
N CYS A 180 14.49 -1.50 -4.13
CA CYS A 180 15.67 -2.31 -4.42
C CYS A 180 16.37 -2.79 -3.16
N GLY A 181 16.58 -1.92 -2.17
CA GLY A 181 17.20 -2.32 -0.90
C GLY A 181 16.44 -3.47 -0.23
N GLY A 182 15.11 -3.36 -0.17
CA GLY A 182 14.25 -4.37 0.44
C GLY A 182 14.29 -5.69 -0.33
N MET A 183 14.19 -5.65 -1.66
CA MET A 183 14.26 -6.84 -2.50
C MET A 183 15.63 -7.51 -2.48
N CYS A 184 16.70 -6.71 -2.45
CA CYS A 184 18.07 -7.19 -2.28
C CYS A 184 18.20 -7.99 -0.99
N PHE A 185 17.75 -7.45 0.14
CA PHE A 185 17.76 -8.19 1.40
C PHE A 185 16.87 -9.43 1.33
N ALA A 186 15.62 -9.31 0.88
CA ALA A 186 14.67 -10.42 0.85
C ALA A 186 15.16 -11.65 0.07
N TYR A 187 15.86 -11.45 -1.05
CA TYR A 187 16.40 -12.55 -1.84
C TYR A 187 17.69 -13.16 -1.27
N ASN A 188 18.43 -12.41 -0.47
CA ASN A 188 19.80 -12.77 -0.10
C ASN A 188 19.98 -13.05 1.40
N CYS A 189 19.05 -12.66 2.26
CA CYS A 189 19.25 -12.66 3.71
C CYS A 189 19.43 -14.06 4.30
N ASP A 190 18.56 -15.02 3.98
CA ASP A 190 18.69 -16.38 4.52
C ASP A 190 19.97 -17.05 3.99
N LEU A 191 20.27 -16.90 2.69
CA LEU A 191 21.53 -17.38 2.11
C LEU A 191 22.76 -16.76 2.79
N TYR A 192 22.72 -15.46 3.08
CA TYR A 192 23.77 -14.74 3.80
C TYR A 192 23.98 -15.32 5.19
N TYR A 193 22.93 -15.49 5.98
CA TYR A 193 23.05 -16.04 7.33
C TYR A 193 23.48 -17.51 7.33
N GLN A 194 23.05 -18.31 6.35
CA GLN A 194 23.53 -19.69 6.18
C GLN A 194 25.04 -19.73 5.84
N GLN A 195 25.52 -18.83 4.99
CA GLN A 195 26.92 -18.82 4.56
C GLN A 195 27.86 -18.31 5.65
N TYR A 196 27.49 -17.24 6.36
CA TYR A 196 28.37 -16.60 7.35
C TYR A 196 28.18 -17.13 8.77
N PHE A 197 27.01 -17.68 9.10
CA PHE A 197 26.67 -18.15 10.44
C PHE A 197 25.95 -19.52 10.39
N PRO A 198 26.56 -20.56 9.78
CA PRO A 198 25.92 -21.86 9.56
C PRO A 198 25.49 -22.56 10.85
N GLU A 199 26.18 -22.29 11.97
CA GLU A 199 25.88 -22.90 13.27
C GLU A 199 24.63 -22.32 13.95
N TYR A 200 24.16 -21.15 13.50
CA TYR A 200 23.03 -20.47 14.09
C TYR A 200 21.75 -20.75 13.31
N ASP A 201 20.71 -21.18 14.01
CA ASP A 201 19.40 -21.33 13.41
C ASP A 201 18.57 -20.04 13.49
N LEU A 202 18.49 -19.33 12.37
CA LEU A 202 17.83 -18.03 12.26
C LEU A 202 16.50 -18.08 11.51
N GLY A 203 16.01 -19.25 11.08
CA GLY A 203 14.78 -19.35 10.29
C GLY A 203 13.56 -18.76 11.00
N TRP A 204 13.37 -19.13 12.27
CA TRP A 204 12.30 -18.58 13.11
C TRP A 204 12.50 -17.12 13.52
N TRP A 205 13.75 -16.67 13.61
CA TRP A 205 14.06 -15.25 13.85
C TRP A 205 13.65 -14.39 12.66
N LEU A 206 14.00 -14.81 11.44
CA LEU A 206 13.58 -14.14 10.22
C LEU A 206 12.05 -14.14 10.07
N PHE A 207 11.39 -15.27 10.38
CA PHE A 207 9.94 -15.33 10.47
C PHE A 207 9.40 -14.26 11.43
N ALA A 208 9.86 -14.25 12.68
CA ALA A 208 9.34 -13.34 13.71
C ALA A 208 9.57 -11.87 13.37
N VAL A 209 10.77 -11.52 12.89
CA VAL A 209 11.09 -10.13 12.51
C VAL A 209 10.21 -9.67 11.34
N THR A 210 10.06 -10.48 10.30
CA THR A 210 9.30 -10.08 9.12
C THR A 210 7.81 -9.99 9.39
N ILE A 211 7.22 -10.99 10.05
CA ILE A 211 5.78 -11.03 10.29
C ILE A 211 5.34 -10.13 11.44
N ILE A 212 6.06 -10.15 12.58
CA ILE A 212 5.64 -9.41 13.78
C ILE A 212 6.12 -7.97 13.67
N VAL A 213 7.43 -7.77 13.56
CA VAL A 213 8.03 -6.43 13.63
C VAL A 213 7.69 -5.62 12.39
N GLY A 214 7.74 -6.23 11.20
CA GLY A 214 7.30 -5.61 9.94
C GLY A 214 5.84 -5.15 9.98
N SER A 215 4.92 -6.03 10.41
CA SER A 215 3.48 -5.67 10.50
C SER A 215 3.22 -4.52 11.48
N ILE A 216 3.88 -4.53 12.64
CA ILE A 216 3.75 -3.42 13.61
C ILE A 216 4.29 -2.14 12.99
N GLY A 217 5.44 -2.19 12.31
CA GLY A 217 6.03 -1.05 11.62
C GLY A 217 5.08 -0.39 10.62
N VAL A 218 4.39 -1.18 9.80
CA VAL A 218 3.40 -0.67 8.83
C VAL A 218 2.25 0.07 9.51
N VAL A 219 1.67 -0.54 10.56
CA VAL A 219 0.54 0.03 11.29
C VAL A 219 0.94 1.31 12.02
N VAL A 220 2.06 1.28 12.74
CA VAL A 220 2.59 2.45 13.43
C VAL A 220 2.96 3.54 12.43
N GLY A 221 3.54 3.18 11.29
CA GLY A 221 3.85 4.10 10.19
C GLY A 221 2.65 4.87 9.68
N GLY A 222 1.54 4.17 9.42
CA GLY A 222 0.27 4.80 9.03
C GLY A 222 -0.23 5.78 10.09
N ILE A 223 -0.35 5.32 11.35
CA ILE A 223 -0.86 6.14 12.47
C ILE A 223 0.01 7.39 12.68
N VAL A 224 1.33 7.22 12.78
CA VAL A 224 2.27 8.32 12.98
C VAL A 224 2.17 9.31 11.83
N SER A 225 2.20 8.83 10.59
CA SER A 225 2.07 9.68 9.40
C SER A 225 0.78 10.51 9.43
N ASP A 226 -0.36 9.91 9.76
CA ASP A 226 -1.65 10.61 9.77
C ASP A 226 -1.71 11.68 10.86
N VAL A 227 -1.18 11.39 12.05
CA VAL A 227 -1.11 12.35 13.17
C VAL A 227 -0.25 13.56 12.82
N PHE A 228 0.89 13.36 12.16
CA PHE A 228 1.77 14.46 11.77
C PHE A 228 1.23 15.27 10.60
N VAL A 229 0.57 14.63 9.63
CA VAL A 229 -0.07 15.31 8.48
C VAL A 229 -1.19 16.21 8.91
N ALA A 230 -2.00 15.78 9.87
CA ALA A 230 -3.06 16.62 10.43
C ALA A 230 -2.53 17.96 10.98
N LYS A 231 -1.26 18.01 11.41
CA LYS A 231 -0.64 19.20 12.00
C LYS A 231 0.17 20.04 11.02
N MET A 232 0.81 19.43 10.03
CA MET A 232 1.87 20.07 9.22
C MET A 232 1.72 19.85 7.70
N GLY A 233 0.62 19.22 7.26
CA GLY A 233 0.33 18.96 5.85
C GLY A 233 1.28 17.93 5.21
N ILE A 234 1.24 17.85 3.88
CA ILE A 234 1.92 16.80 3.08
C ILE A 234 3.44 16.69 3.33
N ARG A 235 4.12 17.81 3.62
CA ARG A 235 5.57 17.83 3.93
C ARG A 235 5.92 16.94 5.12
N SER A 236 5.04 16.86 6.10
CA SER A 236 5.27 16.04 7.28
C SER A 236 5.19 14.54 6.97
N ARG A 237 4.32 14.14 6.03
CA ARG A 237 4.20 12.77 5.51
C ARG A 237 5.54 12.31 4.92
N VAL A 238 6.14 13.16 4.08
CA VAL A 238 7.46 12.94 3.48
C VAL A 238 8.57 12.94 4.54
N MET A 239 8.47 13.81 5.55
CA MET A 239 9.45 13.87 6.62
C MET A 239 9.44 12.61 7.49
N VAL A 240 8.26 12.10 7.86
CA VAL A 240 8.13 10.82 8.57
C VAL A 240 8.71 9.69 7.74
N LEU A 241 8.41 9.65 6.43
CA LEU A 241 8.99 8.68 5.50
C LEU A 241 10.52 8.75 5.42
N ALA A 242 11.08 9.95 5.35
CA ALA A 242 12.52 10.14 5.26
C ALA A 242 13.22 9.76 6.57
N ILE A 243 12.71 10.23 7.72
CA ILE A 243 13.27 9.94 9.04
C ILE A 243 13.21 8.44 9.33
N SER A 244 12.11 7.76 8.99
CA SER A 244 12.02 6.32 9.20
C SER A 244 13.10 5.57 8.41
N GLN A 245 13.36 5.94 7.14
CA GLN A 245 14.43 5.30 6.36
C GLN A 245 15.83 5.65 6.87
N ILE A 246 16.06 6.86 7.38
CA ILE A 246 17.33 7.22 8.01
C ILE A 246 17.58 6.34 9.23
N ILE A 247 16.58 6.14 10.10
CA ILE A 247 16.70 5.31 11.30
C ILE A 247 16.83 3.82 10.93
N ALA A 248 16.13 3.37 9.88
CA ALA A 248 16.23 2.01 9.39
C ALA A 248 17.63 1.66 8.85
N THR A 249 18.37 2.65 8.36
CA THR A 249 19.67 2.46 7.68
C THR A 249 20.75 1.91 8.63
N PRO A 250 21.04 2.49 9.81
CA PRO A 250 21.92 1.87 10.80
C PRO A 250 21.48 0.47 11.24
N GLY A 251 20.16 0.25 11.35
CA GLY A 251 19.59 -1.08 11.59
C GLY A 251 19.98 -2.08 10.50
N ALA A 252 19.86 -1.68 9.23
CA ALA A 252 20.22 -2.49 8.08
C ALA A 252 21.72 -2.83 8.08
N PHE A 253 22.59 -1.84 8.32
CA PHE A 253 24.04 -2.07 8.47
C PHE A 253 24.34 -3.03 9.63
N GLY A 254 23.74 -2.82 10.79
CA GLY A 254 23.92 -3.68 11.97
C GLY A 254 23.48 -5.13 11.72
N SER A 255 22.42 -5.35 10.93
CA SER A 255 21.94 -6.69 10.60
C SER A 255 22.92 -7.52 9.76
N VAL A 256 23.86 -6.86 9.08
CA VAL A 256 24.91 -7.49 8.27
C VAL A 256 26.25 -7.52 9.03
N TYR A 257 26.54 -6.48 9.81
CA TYR A 257 27.83 -6.30 10.49
C TYR A 257 28.01 -7.14 11.76
N PHE A 258 26.98 -7.23 12.60
CA PHE A 258 27.11 -7.85 13.91
C PHE A 258 26.98 -9.38 13.89
N ASN A 259 27.34 -10.00 15.02
CA ASN A 259 27.08 -11.41 15.30
C ASN A 259 25.57 -11.72 15.30
N PRO A 260 25.15 -12.99 15.09
CA PRO A 260 23.77 -13.37 14.76
C PRO A 260 22.70 -12.79 15.69
N THR A 261 22.89 -12.86 17.01
CA THR A 261 21.92 -12.34 17.98
C THR A 261 21.71 -10.83 17.82
N TRP A 262 22.81 -10.08 17.71
CA TRP A 262 22.76 -8.63 17.49
C TRP A 262 22.26 -8.30 16.09
N ALA A 263 22.64 -9.09 15.08
CA ALA A 263 22.15 -8.93 13.72
C ALA A 263 20.62 -9.01 13.67
N MET A 264 19.99 -9.93 14.38
CA MET A 264 18.52 -10.04 14.44
C MET A 264 17.87 -8.86 15.18
N ILE A 265 18.48 -8.35 16.25
CA ILE A 265 17.98 -7.16 16.98
C ILE A 265 18.02 -5.93 16.07
N PHE A 266 19.15 -5.70 15.41
CA PHE A 266 19.31 -4.59 14.45
C PHE A 266 18.43 -4.78 13.21
N LEU A 267 18.19 -6.02 12.79
CA LEU A 267 17.23 -6.34 11.74
C LEU A 267 15.80 -5.99 12.15
N GLY A 268 15.39 -6.32 13.37
CA GLY A 268 14.10 -5.92 13.92
C GLY A 268 13.93 -4.40 13.94
N LEU A 269 14.93 -3.68 14.44
CA LEU A 269 14.95 -2.22 14.40
C LEU A 269 14.81 -1.70 12.96
N SER A 270 15.58 -2.26 12.02
CA SER A 270 15.51 -1.88 10.61
C SER A 270 14.12 -2.14 10.05
N TYR A 271 13.58 -3.36 10.17
CA TYR A 271 12.29 -3.76 9.63
C TYR A 271 11.15 -2.90 10.17
N PHE A 272 11.15 -2.58 11.47
CA PHE A 272 10.12 -1.72 12.06
C PHE A 272 10.02 -0.37 11.33
N PHE A 273 11.14 0.32 11.16
CA PHE A 273 11.15 1.65 10.53
C PHE A 273 11.12 1.56 9.00
N ALA A 274 11.78 0.55 8.44
CA ALA A 274 11.85 0.35 7.01
C ALA A 274 10.45 0.11 6.44
N GLU A 275 9.61 -0.70 7.09
CA GLU A 275 8.29 -1.09 6.60
C GLU A 275 7.21 -0.01 6.77
N MET A 276 7.48 1.08 7.49
CA MET A 276 6.59 2.26 7.53
C MET A 276 6.38 2.91 6.15
N TRP A 277 7.26 2.62 5.19
CA TRP A 277 7.41 3.40 3.95
C TRP A 277 6.25 3.29 2.96
N PHE A 278 5.76 2.07 2.73
CA PHE A 278 4.92 1.79 1.57
C PHE A 278 3.56 2.47 1.68
N GLY A 279 2.94 2.38 2.87
CA GLY A 279 1.67 3.05 3.16
C GLY A 279 1.79 4.57 3.11
N ILE A 280 2.86 5.13 3.69
CA ILE A 280 3.10 6.59 3.70
C ILE A 280 3.30 7.12 2.27
N LEU A 281 4.12 6.42 1.48
CA LEU A 281 4.37 6.76 0.08
C LEU A 281 3.08 6.73 -0.75
N PHE A 282 2.25 5.70 -0.56
CA PHE A 282 0.97 5.59 -1.26
C PHE A 282 0.02 6.74 -0.89
N ALA A 283 -0.08 7.08 0.41
CA ALA A 283 -0.88 8.21 0.87
C ALA A 283 -0.40 9.54 0.25
N ILE A 284 0.92 9.75 0.18
CA ILE A 284 1.51 10.92 -0.48
C ILE A 284 1.08 11.01 -1.94
N LEU A 285 1.18 9.92 -2.69
CA LEU A 285 0.82 9.88 -4.12
C LEU A 285 -0.65 10.19 -4.36
N VAL A 286 -1.53 9.62 -3.54
CA VAL A 286 -2.99 9.86 -3.64
C VAL A 286 -3.32 11.33 -3.33
N GLU A 287 -2.62 11.95 -2.39
CA GLU A 287 -2.87 13.33 -1.96
C GLU A 287 -2.36 14.38 -2.98
N ILE A 288 -1.20 14.15 -3.60
CA ILE A 288 -0.61 15.09 -4.58
C ILE A 288 -1.20 14.96 -6.00
N VAL A 289 -1.70 13.78 -6.36
CA VAL A 289 -2.20 13.53 -7.72
C VAL A 289 -3.69 13.89 -7.85
N PRO A 290 -4.08 14.70 -8.85
CA PRO A 290 -5.48 15.03 -9.12
C PRO A 290 -6.34 13.79 -9.39
N LEU A 291 -7.57 13.79 -8.86
CA LEU A 291 -8.53 12.66 -8.95
C LEU A 291 -8.67 12.09 -10.37
N LYS A 292 -8.75 12.96 -11.39
CA LYS A 292 -8.97 12.58 -12.80
C LYS A 292 -7.88 11.68 -13.39
N VAL A 293 -6.64 11.78 -12.90
CA VAL A 293 -5.49 11.01 -13.42
C VAL A 293 -4.84 10.11 -12.36
N ARG A 294 -5.39 10.10 -11.13
CA ARG A 294 -4.82 9.45 -9.95
C ARG A 294 -4.50 7.97 -10.15
N SER A 295 -5.48 7.18 -10.55
CA SER A 295 -5.32 5.73 -10.71
C SER A 295 -4.19 5.41 -11.70
N THR A 296 -4.19 6.06 -12.86
CA THR A 296 -3.20 5.83 -13.90
C THR A 296 -1.81 6.30 -13.49
N THR A 297 -1.67 7.46 -12.84
CA THR A 297 -0.38 7.95 -12.34
C THR A 297 0.20 7.01 -11.28
N VAL A 298 -0.62 6.57 -10.32
CA VAL A 298 -0.19 5.58 -9.30
C VAL A 298 0.22 4.27 -9.95
N GLY A 299 -0.51 3.80 -10.96
CA GLY A 299 -0.15 2.61 -11.73
C GLY A 299 1.21 2.73 -12.42
N VAL A 300 1.46 3.84 -13.13
CA VAL A 300 2.77 4.09 -13.76
C VAL A 300 3.88 4.21 -12.72
N PHE A 301 3.62 4.89 -11.60
CA PHE A 301 4.59 5.03 -10.53
C PHE A 301 5.02 3.67 -9.97
N LEU A 302 4.06 2.81 -9.62
CA LEU A 302 4.32 1.47 -9.10
C LEU A 302 4.98 0.58 -10.17
N PHE A 303 4.61 0.73 -11.45
CA PHE A 303 5.24 0.04 -12.56
C PHE A 303 6.75 0.35 -12.63
N VAL A 304 7.12 1.63 -12.58
CA VAL A 304 8.52 2.08 -12.63
C VAL A 304 9.25 1.60 -11.38
N MET A 305 8.66 1.80 -10.20
CA MET A 305 9.24 1.39 -8.92
C MET A 305 9.51 -0.12 -8.85
N ASN A 306 8.56 -0.96 -9.28
CA ASN A 306 8.74 -2.41 -9.28
C ASN A 306 9.75 -2.89 -10.33
N ASN A 307 9.83 -2.23 -11.50
CA ASN A 307 10.79 -2.60 -12.53
C ASN A 307 12.21 -2.16 -12.22
N ILE A 308 12.41 -0.96 -11.68
CA ILE A 308 13.73 -0.50 -11.26
C ILE A 308 14.11 -1.26 -9.98
N GLY A 309 13.31 -1.09 -8.93
CA GLY A 309 13.60 -1.64 -7.61
C GLY A 309 13.71 -3.17 -7.61
N GLY A 310 12.83 -3.88 -8.31
CA GLY A 310 12.82 -5.34 -8.27
C GLY A 310 13.83 -6.03 -9.20
N ASN A 311 14.40 -5.36 -10.20
CA ASN A 311 15.40 -5.97 -11.09
C ASN A 311 16.85 -5.57 -10.74
N LEU A 312 17.09 -4.42 -10.09
CA LEU A 312 18.43 -4.01 -9.66
C LEU A 312 19.17 -5.03 -8.75
N PRO A 313 18.51 -5.87 -7.93
CA PRO A 313 19.18 -6.92 -7.17
C PRO A 313 19.96 -7.93 -8.02
N ILE A 314 19.73 -8.02 -9.34
CA ILE A 314 20.53 -8.86 -10.24
C ILE A 314 22.02 -8.48 -10.25
N VAL A 315 22.34 -7.24 -9.88
CA VAL A 315 23.72 -6.71 -9.84
C VAL A 315 24.47 -7.18 -8.59
N VAL A 316 23.77 -7.73 -7.58
CA VAL A 316 24.39 -8.20 -6.33
C VAL A 316 25.39 -9.33 -6.61
N GLU A 317 25.03 -10.31 -7.44
CA GLU A 317 25.92 -11.44 -7.73
C GLU A 317 27.24 -11.02 -8.42
N PRO A 318 27.26 -10.28 -9.56
CA PRO A 318 28.51 -9.87 -10.19
C PRO A 318 29.36 -8.97 -9.29
N VAL A 319 28.74 -8.09 -8.50
CA VAL A 319 29.47 -7.24 -7.54
C VAL A 319 30.04 -8.07 -6.39
N SER A 320 29.31 -9.08 -5.92
CA SER A 320 29.79 -9.97 -4.85
C SER A 320 31.04 -10.74 -5.24
N LYS A 321 31.20 -11.05 -6.53
CA LYS A 321 32.42 -11.68 -7.07
C LYS A 321 33.61 -10.72 -7.07
N ALA A 322 33.38 -9.40 -7.10
CA ALA A 322 34.43 -8.39 -7.15
C ALA A 322 34.86 -7.90 -5.76
N ILE A 323 33.91 -7.67 -4.85
CA ILE A 323 34.18 -7.03 -3.54
C ILE A 323 33.78 -7.88 -2.33
N GLY A 324 33.11 -9.01 -2.54
CA GLY A 324 32.57 -9.86 -1.48
C GLY A 324 31.05 -9.72 -1.30
N TYR A 325 30.43 -10.81 -0.81
CA TYR A 325 28.98 -10.90 -0.68
C TYR A 325 28.43 -10.00 0.43
N ARG A 326 29.11 -9.96 1.58
CA ARG A 326 28.78 -9.06 2.69
C ARG A 326 28.85 -7.59 2.27
N GLU A 327 29.91 -7.22 1.56
CA GLU A 327 30.16 -5.87 1.05
C GLU A 327 29.10 -5.44 0.03
N SER A 328 28.65 -6.37 -0.81
CA SER A 328 27.56 -6.14 -1.75
C SER A 328 26.24 -5.84 -1.03
N LEU A 329 25.94 -6.53 0.07
CA LEU A 329 24.74 -6.25 0.88
C LEU A 329 24.83 -4.90 1.59
N TYR A 330 26.01 -4.47 2.05
CA TYR A 330 26.16 -3.12 2.58
C TYR A 330 25.80 -2.04 1.56
N ILE A 331 26.14 -2.24 0.29
CA ILE A 331 25.85 -1.26 -0.78
C ILE A 331 24.38 -1.34 -1.19
N PHE A 332 23.94 -2.52 -1.66
CA PHE A 332 22.66 -2.66 -2.34
C PHE A 332 21.46 -2.78 -1.41
N TYR A 333 21.66 -3.15 -0.14
CA TYR A 333 20.61 -3.15 0.88
C TYR A 333 20.71 -1.90 1.77
N ALA A 334 21.70 -1.83 2.66
CA ALA A 334 21.77 -0.76 3.65
C ALA A 334 22.09 0.61 3.02
N GLY A 335 23.02 0.65 2.06
CA GLY A 335 23.40 1.86 1.34
C GLY A 335 22.22 2.43 0.54
N PHE A 336 21.42 1.58 -0.10
CA PHE A 336 20.24 2.03 -0.83
C PHE A 336 19.13 2.56 0.08
N TYR A 337 18.97 2.03 1.30
CA TYR A 337 18.12 2.66 2.32
C TYR A 337 18.63 4.07 2.64
N GLY A 338 19.93 4.22 2.90
CA GLY A 338 20.55 5.52 3.16
C GLY A 338 20.36 6.52 2.02
N ILE A 339 20.68 6.13 0.79
CA ILE A 339 20.53 6.98 -0.40
C ILE A 339 19.05 7.36 -0.60
N SER A 340 18.12 6.39 -0.51
CA SER A 340 16.69 6.67 -0.64
C SER A 340 16.19 7.66 0.40
N SER A 341 16.72 7.58 1.63
CA SER A 341 16.34 8.46 2.73
C SER A 341 16.77 9.90 2.49
N ILE A 342 17.98 10.11 1.93
CA ILE A 342 18.47 11.43 1.50
C ILE A 342 17.59 11.96 0.37
N MET A 343 17.23 11.12 -0.60
CA MET A 343 16.35 11.54 -1.69
C MET A 343 14.96 11.92 -1.17
N PHE A 344 14.39 11.17 -0.23
CA PHE A 344 13.13 11.54 0.42
C PHE A 344 13.27 12.86 1.20
N LEU A 345 14.36 13.09 1.93
CA LEU A 345 14.60 14.40 2.56
C LEU A 345 14.62 15.53 1.53
N LEU A 346 15.29 15.32 0.40
CA LEU A 346 15.36 16.34 -0.64
C LEU A 346 14.00 16.63 -1.29
N THR A 347 13.10 15.62 -1.39
CA THR A 347 11.73 15.84 -1.89
C THR A 347 10.93 16.83 -1.05
N ILE A 348 11.25 16.99 0.24
CA ILE A 348 10.57 17.92 1.15
C ILE A 348 10.67 19.37 0.63
N PHE A 349 11.83 19.76 0.09
CA PHE A 349 12.07 21.12 -0.40
C PHE A 349 11.27 21.45 -1.66
N ILE A 350 10.80 20.43 -2.38
CA ILE A 350 10.03 20.56 -3.63
C ILE A 350 8.52 20.43 -3.35
N MET A 351 8.15 19.82 -2.23
CA MET A 351 6.76 19.60 -1.80
C MET A 351 6.06 20.92 -1.43
N ASP A 352 4.77 21.04 -1.73
CA ASP A 352 3.98 22.20 -1.32
C ASP A 352 3.90 22.34 0.21
N GLY A 353 3.85 23.59 0.69
CA GLY A 353 3.62 23.89 2.10
C GLY A 353 2.22 23.48 2.57
N PRO A 354 1.90 23.65 3.87
CA PRO A 354 0.56 23.40 4.38
C PRO A 354 -0.46 24.18 3.54
N LYS A 355 -1.43 23.49 2.94
CA LYS A 355 -2.60 24.18 2.39
C LYS A 355 -3.37 24.73 3.59
N ALA A 356 -3.65 26.03 3.59
CA ALA A 356 -4.58 26.60 4.55
C ALA A 356 -5.87 25.77 4.48
N GLN A 357 -6.33 25.24 5.62
CA GLN A 357 -7.69 24.73 5.68
C GLN A 357 -8.59 25.86 5.19
N PRO A 358 -9.58 25.59 4.32
CA PRO A 358 -10.65 26.56 4.13
C PRO A 358 -11.11 26.91 5.53
N GLU A 359 -11.08 28.21 5.90
CA GLU A 359 -11.77 28.66 7.11
C GLU A 359 -13.13 27.97 7.09
N GLU A 360 -13.36 27.11 8.09
CA GLU A 360 -14.67 26.55 8.34
C GLU A 360 -15.57 27.78 8.36
N ALA A 361 -16.37 27.96 7.32
CA ALA A 361 -17.17 29.16 7.17
C ALA A 361 -17.89 29.29 8.48
N ALA A 362 -17.55 30.35 9.25
CA ALA A 362 -18.09 30.58 10.58
C ALA A 362 -19.57 30.20 10.51
N PRO A 363 -20.05 29.27 11.37
CA PRO A 363 -21.36 28.66 11.20
C PRO A 363 -22.28 29.82 10.87
N LYS A 364 -22.78 29.85 9.62
CA LYS A 364 -23.71 30.91 9.21
C LYS A 364 -24.72 30.89 10.33
N ASP A 365 -24.81 31.99 11.08
CA ASP A 365 -25.73 32.10 12.19
C ASP A 365 -26.99 31.41 11.72
N ALA A 366 -27.41 30.37 12.44
CA ALA A 366 -28.72 29.80 12.28
C ALA A 366 -29.73 30.85 12.82
N GLY A 367 -29.64 32.08 12.32
CA GLY A 367 -30.77 32.97 12.24
C GLY A 367 -31.76 32.25 11.36
N HIS A 368 -32.75 31.65 12.01
CA HIS A 368 -33.98 31.25 11.35
C HIS A 368 -34.39 32.40 10.43
N ASP A 369 -34.40 32.11 9.13
CA ASP A 369 -34.91 33.02 8.12
C ASP A 369 -36.41 33.18 8.36
N ASN A 370 -36.77 34.20 9.14
CA ASN A 370 -38.15 34.51 9.51
C ASN A 370 -38.90 35.23 8.38
N ASP A 371 -38.31 35.36 7.19
CA ASP A 371 -38.94 36.02 6.04
C ASP A 371 -40.12 35.23 5.45
N ILE A 372 -40.34 33.98 5.89
CA ILE A 372 -41.55 33.21 5.55
C ILE A 372 -42.80 33.75 6.28
N PHE A 373 -42.64 34.54 7.35
CA PHE A 373 -43.76 35.11 8.10
C PHE A 373 -44.08 36.58 7.80
N THR A 374 -43.30 37.27 6.96
CA THR A 374 -43.45 38.73 6.76
C THR A 374 -44.13 39.14 5.46
N THR A 375 -44.60 38.21 4.62
CA THR A 375 -45.19 38.60 3.31
C THR A 375 -46.58 38.04 3.01
N ALA A 376 -47.25 37.34 3.93
CA ALA A 376 -48.58 36.77 3.66
C ALA A 376 -49.72 37.21 4.58
N ASP A 377 -49.50 37.95 5.67
CA ASP A 377 -50.60 38.29 6.60
C ASP A 377 -50.48 39.67 7.29
N GLU A 378 -49.76 40.63 6.70
CA GLU A 378 -49.66 42.00 7.25
C GLU A 378 -50.95 42.82 7.17
N THR A 379 -52.02 42.32 6.53
CA THR A 379 -53.28 43.06 6.41
C THR A 379 -54.28 42.88 7.55
N ASN A 380 -54.05 42.00 8.56
CA ASN A 380 -55.09 41.74 9.57
C ASN A 380 -54.64 41.37 11.00
N LEU A 381 -53.45 41.76 11.45
CA LEU A 381 -53.07 41.57 12.85
C LEU A 381 -53.45 42.80 13.71
N PRO A 382 -54.39 42.67 14.68
CA PRO A 382 -54.70 43.74 15.60
C PRO A 382 -53.47 43.97 16.49
N THR A 383 -52.86 45.15 16.37
CA THR A 383 -51.69 45.53 17.17
C THR A 383 -52.05 45.54 18.65
N ILE A 384 -51.14 45.06 19.52
CA ILE A 384 -51.30 45.01 20.99
C ILE A 384 -51.63 46.39 21.60
N THR A 385 -51.35 47.48 20.88
CA THR A 385 -51.75 48.85 21.22
C THR A 385 -53.28 49.04 21.26
N ALA A 386 -54.06 48.25 20.50
CA ALA A 386 -55.53 48.28 20.52
C ALA A 386 -56.15 47.53 21.72
N MET A 387 -55.43 46.60 22.35
CA MET A 387 -55.90 45.90 23.55
C MET A 387 -55.72 46.71 24.85
N VAL A 388 -54.87 47.75 24.85
CA VAL A 388 -54.64 48.59 26.03
C VAL A 388 -55.55 49.83 26.05
N ALA A 389 -56.13 50.22 24.91
CA ALA A 389 -57.09 51.33 24.84
C ALA A 389 -58.50 50.95 25.33
N ASN A 390 -58.88 49.67 25.31
CA ASN A 390 -60.24 49.22 25.66
C ASN A 390 -60.43 48.85 27.15
N THR A 391 -59.36 48.80 27.95
CA THR A 391 -59.46 48.47 29.38
C THR A 391 -59.65 49.71 30.28
N LYS A 392 -59.52 50.92 29.73
CA LYS A 392 -59.71 52.19 30.48
C LYS A 392 -61.12 52.80 30.38
N ASN A 393 -62.00 52.29 29.51
CA ASN A 393 -63.35 52.81 29.34
C ASN A 393 -64.46 52.01 30.05
N ASN A 394 -64.16 50.88 30.72
CA ASN A 394 -65.16 50.03 31.38
C ASN A 394 -65.18 50.10 32.92
N ILE A 395 -64.61 51.15 33.53
CA ILE A 395 -64.60 51.31 35.01
C ILE A 395 -65.65 52.34 35.50
N HIS A 396 -66.52 52.87 34.64
CA HIS A 396 -67.50 53.89 35.03
C HIS A 396 -68.99 53.57 34.81
N GLU A 397 -69.39 52.31 34.64
CA GLU A 397 -70.81 51.93 34.64
C GLU A 397 -71.07 50.61 35.37
N THR A 398 -71.11 50.66 36.70
CA THR A 398 -72.02 49.83 37.53
C THR A 398 -72.12 50.47 38.92
N SER A 399 -72.88 51.57 38.97
CA SER A 399 -73.44 52.15 40.19
C SER A 399 -74.89 52.48 39.86
N ARG A 400 -75.79 51.53 40.15
CA ARG A 400 -77.20 51.74 40.54
C ARG A 400 -77.93 50.39 40.60
N LEU A 401 -78.60 50.23 41.75
CA LEU A 401 -79.51 49.17 42.20
C LEU A 401 -78.84 47.96 42.85
#